data_AF-A0A815X9U1-F1
#
_entry.id   AF-A0A815X9U1-F1
#
_cell.length_a   1.000
_cell.length_b   1.000
_cell.length_c   1.000
_cell.angle_alpha   90.00
_cell.angle_beta   90.00
_cell.angle_gamma   90.00
#
_symmetry.space_group_name_H-M   'P 1'
#
loop_
_entity.id
_entity.type
_entity.pdbx_description
1 polymer ?
#
loop_
_entity_poly.entity_id
_entity_poly.type
_entity_poly.pdbx_seq_one_letter_code
_entity_poly.pdbx_strand_id
1 'polypeptide(L)'
;MAENYLVIWVDGNIDMANQDCQNTMEQLRAVVNQVKPCETAEQCIQQLTKNQEEISFVISSGELGQYLVPDIHDMAKLNAIFIFCGNKQWHQAWAQNWPKIKGVHTSIKHICDKLATAIKQCNQDHMLEEEEILFSMHAVFRIGEVRKLDNNRALYQVDLKLTSDDDPQLRELTDFIRQEVDGTGWRRI
;
A
#
# COMPACT_ATOMS: atom_id res chain seq x y z
N MET A 1 2.18 5.50 7.01
CA MET A 1 1.63 6.43 5.98
C MET A 1 0.36 5.82 5.42
N ALA A 2 -0.59 6.59 4.86
CA ALA A 2 -1.78 5.99 4.25
C ALA A 2 -1.38 5.38 2.89
N GLU A 3 -1.21 4.08 2.85
CA GLU A 3 -0.95 3.36 1.59
C GLU A 3 -2.15 3.57 0.64
N ASN A 4 -1.86 4.08 -0.56
CA ASN A 4 -2.88 4.34 -1.56
C ASN A 4 -2.96 3.13 -2.49
N TYR A 5 -4.03 2.33 -2.39
CA TYR A 5 -4.28 1.23 -3.32
C TYR A 5 -5.21 1.68 -4.44
N LEU A 6 -4.81 1.32 -5.65
CA LEU A 6 -5.63 1.48 -6.84
C LEU A 6 -6.28 0.15 -7.21
N VAL A 7 -7.61 0.12 -7.27
CA VAL A 7 -8.34 -0.95 -7.95
C VAL A 7 -8.72 -0.48 -9.35
N ILE A 8 -8.34 -1.26 -10.36
CA ILE A 8 -8.78 -1.05 -11.74
C ILE A 8 -9.85 -2.10 -12.04
N TRP A 9 -11.08 -1.65 -12.27
CA TRP A 9 -12.17 -2.52 -12.67
C TRP A 9 -12.32 -2.50 -14.19
N VAL A 10 -12.09 -3.65 -14.83
CA VAL A 10 -12.03 -3.78 -16.28
C VAL A 10 -13.18 -4.67 -16.78
N ASP A 11 -14.15 -4.07 -17.44
CA ASP A 11 -15.27 -4.79 -18.04
C ASP A 11 -15.77 -4.02 -19.28
N GLY A 12 -16.00 -4.73 -20.39
CA GLY A 12 -16.44 -4.12 -21.64
C GLY A 12 -17.89 -3.63 -21.62
N ASN A 13 -18.65 -3.97 -20.58
CA ASN A 13 -20.05 -3.57 -20.40
C ASN A 13 -20.23 -2.62 -19.22
N ILE A 14 -19.19 -1.88 -18.82
CA ILE A 14 -19.32 -0.89 -17.75
C ILE A 14 -20.27 0.22 -18.21
N ASP A 15 -21.40 0.31 -17.52
CA ASP A 15 -22.33 1.43 -17.66
C ASP A 15 -22.58 2.03 -16.27
N MET A 16 -22.06 3.22 -16.02
CA MET A 16 -22.22 3.90 -14.72
C MET A 16 -23.65 4.41 -14.47
N ALA A 17 -24.54 4.38 -15.46
CA ALA A 17 -25.97 4.59 -15.27
C ALA A 17 -26.70 3.31 -14.81
N ASN A 18 -26.07 2.14 -14.93
CA ASN A 18 -26.62 0.86 -14.50
C ASN A 18 -26.48 0.68 -12.98
N GLN A 19 -27.57 0.28 -12.32
CA GLN A 19 -27.61 0.10 -10.86
C GLN A 19 -26.62 -0.96 -10.35
N ASP A 20 -26.40 -2.04 -11.09
CA ASP A 20 -25.45 -3.10 -10.68
C ASP A 20 -24.00 -2.60 -10.74
N CYS A 21 -23.68 -1.76 -11.73
CA CYS A 21 -22.38 -1.12 -11.84
C CYS A 21 -22.16 -0.11 -10.69
N GLN A 22 -23.18 0.68 -10.34
CA GLN A 22 -23.14 1.59 -9.19
C GLN A 22 -22.94 0.83 -7.88
N ASN A 23 -23.74 -0.22 -7.65
CA ASN A 23 -23.65 -1.07 -6.45
C ASN A 23 -22.26 -1.75 -6.34
N THR A 24 -21.68 -2.14 -7.47
CA THR A 24 -20.32 -2.72 -7.54
C THR A 24 -19.28 -1.67 -7.15
N MET A 25 -19.36 -0.47 -7.72
CA MET A 25 -18.45 0.64 -7.41
C MET A 25 -18.53 1.08 -5.94
N GLU A 26 -19.72 1.15 -5.37
CA GLU A 26 -19.93 1.47 -3.96
C GLU A 26 -19.26 0.43 -3.04
N GLN A 27 -19.45 -0.85 -3.33
CA GLN A 27 -18.82 -1.93 -2.55
C GLN A 27 -17.30 -1.95 -2.65
N LEU A 28 -16.74 -1.61 -3.81
CA LEU A 28 -15.29 -1.51 -3.98
C LEU A 28 -14.71 -0.30 -3.24
N ARG A 29 -15.37 0.86 -3.34
CA ARG A 29 -14.95 2.10 -2.63
C ARG A 29 -15.06 1.98 -1.11
N ALA A 30 -15.88 1.07 -0.60
CA ALA A 30 -15.90 0.75 0.83
C ALA A 30 -14.63 0.03 1.31
N VAL A 31 -13.85 -0.57 0.40
CA VAL A 31 -12.62 -1.33 0.72
C VAL A 31 -11.36 -0.54 0.37
N VAL A 32 -11.37 0.22 -0.73
CA VAL A 32 -10.19 0.96 -1.21
C VAL A 32 -10.48 2.43 -1.50
N ASN A 33 -9.44 3.25 -1.37
CA ASN A 33 -9.54 4.70 -1.57
C ASN A 33 -9.76 5.08 -3.04
N GLN A 34 -9.23 4.29 -3.98
CA GLN A 34 -9.30 4.59 -5.40
C GLN A 34 -9.78 3.39 -6.22
N VAL A 35 -10.84 3.61 -7.00
CA VAL A 35 -11.36 2.65 -7.98
C VAL A 35 -11.47 3.35 -9.32
N LYS A 36 -10.85 2.78 -10.37
CA LYS A 36 -10.90 3.29 -11.74
C LYS A 36 -11.57 2.26 -12.66
N PRO A 37 -12.72 2.59 -13.27
CA PRO A 37 -13.30 1.75 -14.31
C PRO A 37 -12.49 1.85 -15.62
N CYS A 38 -12.45 0.77 -16.39
CA CYS A 38 -11.83 0.67 -17.71
C CYS A 38 -12.71 -0.23 -18.59
N GLU A 39 -13.04 0.23 -19.79
CA GLU A 39 -13.84 -0.54 -20.73
C GLU A 39 -12.98 -1.47 -21.60
N THR A 40 -11.68 -1.16 -21.73
CA THR A 40 -10.76 -1.91 -22.58
C THR A 40 -9.47 -2.30 -21.86
N ALA A 41 -8.79 -3.31 -22.41
CA ALA A 41 -7.49 -3.76 -21.91
C ALA A 41 -6.43 -2.65 -22.04
N GLU A 42 -6.44 -1.89 -23.14
CA GLU A 42 -5.49 -0.79 -23.37
C GLU A 42 -5.63 0.29 -22.30
N GLN A 43 -6.86 0.65 -21.92
CA GLN A 43 -7.11 1.61 -20.85
C GLN A 43 -6.56 1.11 -19.51
N CYS A 44 -6.75 -0.18 -19.20
CA CYS A 44 -6.20 -0.80 -17.99
C CYS A 44 -4.67 -0.72 -17.97
N ILE A 45 -4.01 -1.11 -19.07
CA ILE A 45 -2.55 -1.08 -19.20
C ILE A 45 -2.03 0.35 -19.05
N GLN A 46 -2.67 1.34 -19.70
CA GLN A 46 -2.30 2.73 -19.56
C GLN A 46 -2.39 3.21 -18.10
N GLN A 47 -3.48 2.88 -17.40
CA GLN A 47 -3.65 3.23 -15.99
C GLN A 47 -2.58 2.59 -15.11
N LEU A 48 -2.27 1.31 -15.35
CA LEU A 48 -1.18 0.63 -14.66
C LEU A 48 0.11 1.41 -14.91
N THR A 49 0.48 1.74 -16.15
CA THR A 49 1.76 2.40 -16.47
C THR A 49 1.93 3.83 -15.94
N LYS A 50 0.85 4.55 -15.61
CA LYS A 50 0.89 6.00 -15.33
C LYS A 50 1.62 6.39 -14.04
N ASN A 51 1.48 5.60 -12.98
CA ASN A 51 2.08 5.86 -11.67
C ASN A 51 3.07 4.73 -11.33
N GLN A 52 4.29 5.07 -10.86
CA GLN A 52 5.32 4.07 -10.56
C GLN A 52 5.27 3.53 -9.13
N GLU A 53 4.66 4.27 -8.18
CA GLU A 53 4.70 3.94 -6.75
C GLU A 53 3.38 3.37 -6.20
N GLU A 54 2.35 3.24 -7.04
CA GLU A 54 1.01 2.85 -6.58
C GLU A 54 0.76 1.35 -6.76
N ILE A 55 0.61 0.63 -5.64
CA ILE A 55 0.23 -0.79 -5.63
C ILE A 55 -1.18 -0.92 -6.22
N SER A 56 -1.28 -1.76 -7.25
CA SER A 56 -2.50 -1.91 -8.04
C SER A 56 -3.09 -3.30 -7.93
N PHE A 57 -4.42 -3.35 -7.94
CA PHE A 57 -5.23 -4.56 -8.03
C PHE A 57 -6.14 -4.46 -9.26
N VAL A 58 -6.32 -5.56 -9.98
CA VAL A 58 -7.19 -5.59 -11.16
C VAL A 58 -8.37 -6.52 -10.92
N ILE A 59 -9.57 -6.06 -11.25
CA ILE A 59 -10.78 -6.87 -11.30
C ILE A 59 -11.22 -6.91 -12.76
N SER A 60 -11.25 -8.08 -13.37
CA SER A 60 -11.63 -8.22 -14.79
C SER A 60 -12.78 -9.19 -15.00
N SER A 61 -13.56 -9.00 -16.05
CA SER A 61 -14.54 -10.00 -16.49
C SER A 61 -13.85 -11.29 -16.97
N GLY A 62 -14.59 -12.40 -16.99
CA GLY A 62 -14.02 -13.71 -17.37
C GLY A 62 -13.42 -13.75 -18.78
N GLU A 63 -14.13 -13.19 -19.76
CA GLU A 63 -13.70 -13.17 -21.16
C GLU A 63 -12.56 -12.16 -21.38
N LEU A 64 -12.72 -10.93 -20.92
CA LEU A 64 -11.72 -9.89 -21.10
C LEU A 64 -10.41 -10.24 -20.36
N GLY A 65 -10.53 -10.90 -19.21
CA GLY A 65 -9.40 -11.37 -18.43
C GLY A 65 -8.49 -12.36 -19.18
N GLN A 66 -9.03 -13.20 -20.08
CA GLN A 66 -8.20 -14.14 -20.84
C GLN A 66 -7.18 -13.43 -21.74
N TYR A 67 -7.55 -12.28 -22.29
CA TYR A 67 -6.71 -11.48 -23.17
C TYR A 67 -5.85 -10.49 -22.40
N LEU A 68 -6.39 -9.90 -21.33
CA LEU A 68 -5.70 -8.88 -20.53
C LEU A 68 -4.58 -9.47 -19.66
N VAL A 69 -4.81 -10.62 -19.00
CA VAL A 69 -3.88 -11.17 -18.00
C VAL A 69 -2.48 -11.45 -18.57
N PRO A 70 -2.33 -12.05 -19.77
CA PRO A 70 -1.02 -12.23 -20.40
C PRO A 70 -0.17 -10.95 -20.47
N ASP A 71 -0.79 -9.78 -20.67
CA ASP A 71 -0.07 -8.52 -20.84
C ASP A 71 0.31 -7.85 -19.51
N ILE A 72 -0.37 -8.18 -18.41
CA ILE A 72 -0.22 -7.47 -17.12
C ILE A 72 0.37 -8.31 -15.99
N HIS A 73 0.35 -9.65 -16.10
CA HIS A 73 0.71 -10.54 -14.99
C HIS A 73 2.13 -10.32 -14.45
N ASP A 74 3.08 -9.94 -15.29
CA ASP A 74 4.49 -9.72 -14.88
C ASP A 74 4.76 -8.31 -14.32
N MET A 75 3.78 -7.41 -14.31
CA MET A 75 4.00 -6.05 -13.79
C MET A 75 4.21 -6.06 -12.27
N ALA A 76 5.36 -5.60 -11.80
CA ALA A 76 5.73 -5.63 -10.38
C ALA A 76 4.69 -4.96 -9.45
N LYS A 77 4.15 -3.80 -9.85
CA LYS A 77 3.11 -3.07 -9.10
C LYS A 77 1.74 -3.73 -9.06
N LEU A 78 1.49 -4.72 -9.91
CA LEU A 78 0.24 -5.47 -9.89
C LEU A 78 0.38 -6.58 -8.86
N ASN A 79 -0.30 -6.42 -7.72
CA ASN A 79 -0.20 -7.39 -6.62
C ASN A 79 -1.12 -8.60 -6.86
N ALA A 80 -2.37 -8.36 -7.25
CA ALA A 80 -3.34 -9.41 -7.47
C ALA A 80 -4.39 -9.05 -8.53
N ILE A 81 -4.90 -10.11 -9.16
CA ILE A 81 -5.97 -10.06 -10.15
C ILE A 81 -7.15 -10.89 -9.63
N PHE A 82 -8.37 -10.38 -9.76
CA PHE A 82 -9.61 -11.08 -9.46
C PHE A 82 -10.46 -11.17 -10.72
N ILE A 83 -11.02 -12.34 -10.99
CA ILE A 83 -11.94 -12.51 -12.12
C ILE A 83 -13.38 -12.46 -11.60
N PHE A 84 -14.15 -11.48 -12.05
CA PHE A 84 -15.58 -11.37 -11.74
C PHE A 84 -16.39 -11.95 -12.90
N CYS A 85 -16.98 -13.13 -12.70
CA CYS A 85 -17.70 -13.83 -13.75
C CYS A 85 -18.86 -14.65 -13.16
N GLY A 86 -20.05 -14.52 -13.76
CA GLY A 86 -21.24 -15.31 -13.40
C GLY A 86 -21.09 -16.82 -13.62
N ASN A 87 -20.16 -17.25 -14.49
CA ASN A 87 -19.87 -18.65 -14.76
C ASN A 87 -18.42 -19.00 -14.41
N LYS A 88 -18.21 -19.53 -13.19
CA LYS A 88 -16.87 -19.90 -12.71
C LYS A 88 -16.22 -21.01 -13.52
N GLN A 89 -16.99 -22.03 -13.91
CA GLN A 89 -16.44 -23.29 -14.43
C GLN A 89 -15.63 -23.09 -15.70
N TRP A 90 -16.06 -22.16 -16.56
CA TRP A 90 -15.41 -21.91 -17.85
C TRP A 90 -14.10 -21.15 -17.72
N HIS A 91 -14.01 -20.24 -16.74
CA HIS A 91 -12.85 -19.38 -16.61
C HIS A 91 -11.86 -19.81 -15.52
N GLN A 92 -12.23 -20.80 -14.70
CA GLN A 92 -11.37 -21.27 -13.62
C GLN A 92 -10.14 -22.02 -14.12
N ALA A 93 -10.27 -22.81 -15.20
CA ALA A 93 -9.17 -23.63 -15.71
C ALA A 93 -7.98 -22.79 -16.20
N TRP A 94 -8.23 -21.73 -16.97
CA TRP A 94 -7.16 -20.84 -17.42
C TRP A 94 -6.67 -19.92 -16.30
N ALA A 95 -7.56 -19.46 -15.43
CA ALA A 95 -7.23 -18.54 -14.34
C ALA A 95 -6.22 -19.15 -13.36
N GLN A 96 -6.30 -20.46 -13.12
CA GLN A 96 -5.38 -21.19 -12.23
C GLN A 96 -3.93 -21.22 -12.72
N ASN A 97 -3.69 -20.99 -14.02
CA ASN A 97 -2.34 -20.99 -14.58
C ASN A 97 -1.56 -19.71 -14.26
N TRP A 98 -2.21 -18.67 -13.72
CA TRP A 98 -1.60 -17.37 -13.46
C TRP A 98 -1.46 -17.11 -11.96
N PRO A 99 -0.22 -17.04 -11.41
CA PRO A 99 0.02 -16.94 -9.96
C PRO A 99 -0.62 -15.73 -9.27
N LYS A 100 -0.77 -14.62 -10.01
CA LYS A 100 -1.38 -13.39 -9.49
C LYS A 100 -2.90 -13.41 -9.49
N ILE A 101 -3.54 -14.38 -10.16
CA ILE A 101 -4.99 -14.52 -10.08
C ILE A 101 -5.37 -15.17 -8.75
N LYS A 102 -6.15 -14.45 -7.94
CA LYS A 102 -6.61 -14.90 -6.61
C LYS A 102 -7.97 -15.60 -6.65
N GLY A 103 -8.56 -15.74 -7.83
CA GLY A 103 -9.71 -16.60 -8.06
C GLY A 103 -10.72 -16.05 -9.07
N VAL A 104 -11.70 -16.91 -9.39
CA VAL A 104 -12.89 -16.57 -10.18
C VAL A 104 -14.10 -16.51 -9.25
N HIS A 105 -14.78 -15.37 -9.24
CA HIS A 105 -15.82 -15.04 -8.29
C HIS A 105 -17.09 -14.61 -9.00
N THR A 106 -18.24 -15.05 -8.48
CA THR A 106 -19.58 -14.71 -8.99
C THR A 106 -20.24 -13.60 -8.18
N SER A 107 -19.58 -13.13 -7.12
CA SER A 107 -20.10 -12.14 -6.20
C SER A 107 -19.04 -11.09 -5.93
N ILE A 108 -19.38 -9.83 -6.18
CA ILE A 108 -18.52 -8.70 -5.85
C ILE A 108 -18.19 -8.64 -4.36
N LYS A 109 -19.14 -9.00 -3.49
CA LYS A 109 -18.91 -9.08 -2.03
C LYS A 109 -17.76 -10.04 -1.69
N HIS A 110 -17.72 -11.20 -2.33
CA HIS A 110 -16.62 -12.15 -2.14
C HIS A 110 -15.28 -11.59 -2.64
N ILE A 111 -15.31 -10.79 -3.72
CA ILE A 111 -14.11 -10.08 -4.20
C ILE A 111 -13.69 -9.03 -3.18
N CYS A 112 -14.61 -8.23 -2.62
CA CYS A 112 -14.32 -7.24 -1.58
C CYS A 112 -13.64 -7.87 -0.35
N ASP A 113 -14.14 -9.00 0.15
CA ASP A 113 -13.54 -9.70 1.29
C ASP A 113 -12.12 -10.20 0.97
N LYS A 114 -11.94 -10.75 -0.25
CA LYS A 114 -10.65 -11.25 -0.73
C LYS A 114 -9.66 -10.12 -1.02
N LEU A 115 -10.14 -9.00 -1.55
CA LEU A 115 -9.37 -7.79 -1.79
C LEU A 115 -8.87 -7.20 -0.47
N ALA A 116 -9.75 -7.06 0.53
CA ALA A 116 -9.35 -6.60 1.86
C ALA A 116 -8.29 -7.52 2.49
N THR A 117 -8.40 -8.83 2.27
CA THR A 117 -7.38 -9.80 2.71
C THR A 117 -6.06 -9.63 1.96
N ALA A 118 -6.12 -9.46 0.63
CA ALA A 118 -4.94 -9.26 -0.21
C ALA A 118 -4.20 -7.98 0.14
N ILE A 119 -4.93 -6.90 0.46
CA ILE A 119 -4.36 -5.64 0.94
C ILE A 119 -3.63 -5.85 2.27
N LYS A 120 -4.25 -6.51 3.25
CA LYS A 120 -3.60 -6.80 4.54
C LYS A 120 -2.33 -7.63 4.37
N GLN A 121 -2.35 -8.63 3.49
CA GLN A 121 -1.18 -9.44 3.21
C GLN A 121 -0.09 -8.62 2.52
N CYS A 122 -0.46 -7.81 1.53
CA CYS A 122 0.45 -6.94 0.82
C CYS A 122 1.19 -6.00 1.78
N ASN A 123 0.48 -5.46 2.77
CA ASN A 123 1.09 -4.61 3.80
C ASN A 123 2.05 -5.39 4.66
N GLN A 124 1.69 -6.59 5.09
CA GLN A 124 2.58 -7.43 5.87
C GLN A 124 3.85 -7.77 5.08
N ASP A 125 3.72 -8.09 3.79
CA ASP A 125 4.84 -8.37 2.93
C ASP A 125 5.73 -7.12 2.75
N HIS A 126 5.13 -5.94 2.56
CA HIS A 126 5.85 -4.66 2.50
C HIS A 126 6.54 -4.30 3.82
N MET A 127 5.90 -4.54 4.97
CA MET A 127 6.50 -4.33 6.29
C MET A 127 7.64 -5.31 6.60
N LEU A 128 7.70 -6.46 5.92
CA LEU A 128 8.83 -7.40 5.99
C LEU A 128 9.97 -6.99 5.06
N GLU A 129 9.66 -6.32 3.94
CA GLU A 129 10.66 -5.76 3.01
C GLU A 129 11.25 -4.43 3.50
N GLU A 130 10.48 -3.63 4.22
CA GLU A 130 10.98 -2.44 4.91
C GLU A 130 11.68 -2.88 6.21
N GLU A 131 13.00 -2.66 6.32
CA GLU A 131 13.70 -2.67 7.61
C GLU A 131 13.23 -1.45 8.44
N GLU A 132 11.99 -1.47 8.91
CA GLU A 132 11.46 -0.42 9.78
C GLU A 132 12.19 -0.46 11.13
N ILE A 133 12.92 0.61 11.44
CA ILE A 133 13.45 0.84 12.78
C ILE A 133 12.31 1.37 13.65
N LEU A 134 11.72 0.50 14.47
CA LEU A 134 10.73 0.91 15.46
C LEU A 134 11.39 1.79 16.53
N PHE A 135 11.14 3.10 16.47
CA PHE A 135 11.49 4.00 17.56
C PHE A 135 10.42 3.91 18.65
N SER A 136 10.80 3.48 19.85
CA SER A 136 9.95 3.68 21.02
C SER A 136 9.77 5.18 21.28
N MET A 137 8.58 5.61 21.69
CA MET A 137 8.40 7.00 22.13
C MET A 137 9.41 7.34 23.22
N HIS A 138 10.02 8.52 23.15
CA HIS A 138 11.10 9.00 24.03
C HIS A 138 12.47 8.35 23.82
N ALA A 139 12.71 7.68 22.69
CA ALA A 139 14.07 7.26 22.33
C ALA A 139 14.97 8.49 22.14
N VAL A 140 16.06 8.55 22.90
CA VAL A 140 17.07 9.62 22.82
C VAL A 140 18.23 9.12 21.96
N PHE A 141 18.65 9.94 20.99
CA PHE A 141 19.75 9.64 20.09
C PHE A 141 20.87 10.66 20.27
N ARG A 142 22.10 10.16 20.30
CA ARG A 142 23.31 10.95 20.19
C ARG A 142 23.63 11.12 18.71
N ILE A 143 23.76 12.37 18.29
CA ILE A 143 24.27 12.71 16.96
C ILE A 143 25.76 12.42 16.94
N GLY A 144 26.18 11.56 16.02
CA GLY A 144 27.57 11.26 15.73
C GLY A 144 28.09 12.17 14.61
N GLU A 145 28.47 11.55 13.49
CA GLU A 145 29.03 12.28 12.36
C GLU A 145 27.93 12.86 11.45
N VAL A 146 28.14 14.07 10.96
CA VAL A 146 27.30 14.70 9.93
C VAL A 146 28.16 14.86 8.68
N ARG A 147 27.85 14.10 7.63
CA ARG A 147 28.56 14.13 6.36
C ARG A 147 27.66 14.69 5.27
N LYS A 148 28.23 15.52 4.39
CA LYS A 148 27.52 15.94 3.18
C LYS A 148 27.62 14.82 2.15
N LEU A 149 26.52 14.46 1.51
CA LEU A 149 26.53 13.44 0.46
C LEU A 149 26.96 14.09 -0.85
N ASP A 150 28.15 13.72 -1.33
CA ASP A 150 28.71 14.22 -2.57
C ASP A 150 27.89 13.70 -3.75
N ASN A 151 27.02 14.57 -4.26
CA ASN A 151 26.31 14.58 -5.56
C ASN A 151 25.03 15.44 -5.50
N ASN A 152 24.57 15.85 -4.32
CA ASN A 152 23.44 16.78 -4.17
C ASN A 152 23.76 17.85 -3.11
N ARG A 153 23.71 19.14 -3.50
CA ARG A 153 24.19 20.26 -2.67
C ARG A 153 23.44 20.44 -1.34
N ALA A 154 22.29 19.80 -1.17
CA ALA A 154 21.40 19.96 -0.02
C ALA A 154 21.21 18.69 0.83
N LEU A 155 21.90 17.59 0.54
CA LEU A 155 21.72 16.34 1.29
C LEU A 155 22.88 16.09 2.27
N TYR A 156 22.50 15.71 3.51
CA TYR A 156 23.42 15.34 4.57
C TYR A 156 23.03 13.98 5.12
N GLN A 157 24.03 13.14 5.35
CA GLN A 157 23.92 11.94 6.15
C GLN A 157 24.27 12.28 7.59
N VAL A 158 23.43 11.87 8.54
CA VAL A 158 23.66 12.02 9.97
C VAL A 158 23.67 10.65 10.60
N ASP A 159 24.78 10.28 11.23
CA ASP A 159 24.89 9.03 11.97
C ASP A 159 24.28 9.22 13.38
N LEU A 160 23.24 8.45 13.71
CA LEU A 160 22.56 8.51 15.00
C LEU A 160 22.85 7.25 15.82
N LYS A 161 23.13 7.42 17.11
CA LYS A 161 23.34 6.31 18.05
C LYS A 161 22.34 6.37 19.19
N LEU A 162 21.57 5.31 19.41
CA LEU A 162 20.66 5.21 20.55
C LEU A 162 21.47 5.32 21.85
N THR A 163 21.05 6.21 22.74
CA THR A 163 21.67 6.35 24.07
C THR A 163 21.18 5.26 25.01
N SER A 164 22.05 4.76 25.88
CA SER A 164 21.67 3.92 27.02
C SER A 164 21.28 4.77 28.23
N ASP A 165 20.55 4.18 29.18
CA ASP A 165 20.22 4.82 30.46
C ASP A 165 21.47 5.21 31.27
N ASP A 166 22.59 4.52 31.03
CA ASP A 166 23.88 4.81 31.66
C ASP A 166 24.72 5.87 30.93
N ASP A 167 24.18 6.57 29.91
CA ASP A 167 24.91 7.63 29.22
C ASP A 167 25.19 8.81 30.18
N PRO A 168 26.47 9.09 30.51
CA PRO A 168 26.80 10.05 31.56
C PRO A 168 26.45 11.49 31.19
N GLN A 169 26.51 11.86 29.91
CA GLN A 169 26.15 13.21 29.46
C GLN A 169 24.64 13.38 29.40
N LEU A 170 23.90 12.32 29.04
CA LEU A 170 22.45 12.35 29.11
C LEU A 170 21.98 12.52 30.57
N ARG A 171 22.63 11.84 31.51
CA ARG A 171 22.38 12.01 32.94
C ARG A 171 22.65 13.43 33.40
N GLU A 172 23.82 13.97 33.08
CA GLU A 172 24.20 15.35 33.44
C GLU A 172 23.23 16.39 32.87
N LEU A 173 22.84 16.25 31.60
CA LEU A 173 21.85 17.11 30.96
C LEU A 173 20.48 17.00 31.64
N THR A 174 20.07 15.78 31.98
CA THR A 174 18.78 15.54 32.66
C THR A 174 18.77 16.19 34.04
N ASP A 175 19.86 16.10 34.79
CA ASP A 175 19.98 16.70 36.12
C ASP A 175 20.04 18.23 36.04
N PHE A 176 20.73 18.78 35.04
CA PHE A 176 20.72 20.22 34.77
C PHE A 176 19.31 20.74 34.44
N ILE A 177 18.61 20.07 33.50
CA ILE A 177 17.24 20.43 33.15
C ILE A 177 16.36 20.37 34.39
N ARG A 178 16.45 19.30 35.19
CA ARG A 178 15.69 19.17 36.44
C ARG A 178 15.95 20.33 37.38
N GLN A 179 17.20 20.73 37.61
CA GLN A 179 17.52 21.88 38.47
C GLN A 179 16.97 23.20 37.93
N GLU A 180 17.04 23.43 36.62
CA GLU A 180 16.51 24.65 35.97
C GLU A 180 14.96 24.69 35.97
N VAL A 181 14.32 23.52 35.97
CA VAL A 181 12.85 23.40 36.06
C VAL A 181 12.34 23.21 37.49
N ASP A 182 13.21 23.02 38.49
CA ASP A 182 12.83 22.86 39.90
C ASP A 182 12.45 24.22 40.51
N GLY A 183 11.26 24.68 40.15
CA GLY A 183 10.58 25.83 40.71
C GLY A 183 9.09 25.52 40.86
N THR A 184 8.48 25.99 41.95
CA THR A 184 7.07 25.71 42.24
C THR A 184 6.15 26.47 41.28
N GLY A 185 5.53 25.80 40.31
CA GLY A 185 4.33 26.33 39.67
C GLY A 185 3.94 25.75 38.31
N TRP A 186 2.62 25.62 38.12
CA TRP A 186 1.92 25.24 36.88
C TRP A 186 2.05 26.24 35.71
N ARG A 187 3.02 27.17 35.75
CA ARG A 187 3.15 28.28 34.78
C ARG A 187 4.31 28.10 33.78
N ARG A 188 4.79 26.88 33.56
CA ARG A 188 5.90 26.60 32.64
C ARG A 188 5.58 25.56 31.55
N ILE A 189 4.30 25.31 31.29
CA ILE A 189 3.86 24.55 30.10
C ILE A 189 2.84 25.40 29.35
#